data_AF-A0A7S0IWU5-F1
#
_entry.id   AF-A0A7S0IWU5-F1
#
_cell.length_a   1.000
_cell.length_b   1.000
_cell.length_c   1.000
_cell.angle_alpha   90.00
_cell.angle_beta   90.00
_cell.angle_gamma   90.00
#
_symmetry.space_group_name_H-M   'P 1'
#
loop_
_entity.id
_entity.type
_entity.pdbx_description
1 polymer ?
#
loop_
_entity_poly.entity_id
_entity_poly.type
_entity_poly.pdbx_seq_one_letter_code
_entity_poly.pdbx_strand_id
1 'polypeptide(L)'
;AISLRDLFTFGKLSQSKPSVRLQNAVFLHRELPVRMAQRIEELKSLPFGLAQAPPIIKVIGWYSFFVDTLTSMPRLVDSDDERKFTATIETQLQTPSLVVTMLSSAVASPSTTHSASSQQLSFMQSVLDRFFTARIGLRFLMEHHIRSAEPQDDRWSGIIQANFEPTEVIRHAAEDAKLLCVDEFGYAPDVLIEMADEEDSPSERRNSRLTGVPSHMHYICTELLKNAMRATSTRYQDAATLPPIRATSTR
;
A
#
# COMPACT_ATOMS: atom_id res chain seq x y z
N ALA A 1 -3.84 -20.07 -3.76
CA ALA A 1 -3.34 -18.69 -3.54
C ALA A 1 -1.85 -18.68 -3.89
N ILE A 2 -1.34 -17.61 -4.52
CA ILE A 2 0.09 -17.46 -4.84
C ILE A 2 0.77 -16.81 -3.63
N SER A 3 1.92 -17.33 -3.18
CA SER A 3 2.66 -16.76 -2.07
C SER A 3 3.62 -15.64 -2.50
N LEU A 4 4.06 -14.80 -1.55
CA LEU A 4 5.12 -13.80 -1.83
C LEU A 4 6.44 -14.45 -2.28
N ARG A 5 6.74 -15.67 -1.82
CA ARG A 5 7.93 -16.41 -2.24
C ARG A 5 7.83 -16.88 -3.70
N ASP A 6 6.63 -17.28 -4.14
CA ASP A 6 6.39 -17.63 -5.55
C ASP A 6 6.54 -16.40 -6.44
N LEU A 7 5.98 -15.26 -6.02
CA LEU A 7 6.11 -13.99 -6.73
C LEU A 7 7.55 -13.49 -6.79
N PHE A 8 8.30 -13.62 -5.69
CA PHE A 8 9.74 -13.30 -5.67
C PHE A 8 10.52 -14.13 -6.69
N THR A 9 10.28 -15.44 -6.72
CA THR A 9 10.96 -16.36 -7.64
C THR A 9 10.60 -16.02 -9.09
N PHE A 10 9.32 -15.76 -9.36
CA PHE A 10 8.84 -15.39 -10.67
C PHE A 10 9.40 -14.03 -11.13
N GLY A 11 9.45 -13.02 -10.26
CA GLY A 11 10.02 -11.72 -10.60
C GLY A 11 11.52 -11.78 -10.88
N LYS A 12 12.30 -12.61 -10.17
CA LYS A 12 13.72 -12.89 -10.51
C LYS A 12 13.87 -13.51 -11.90
N LEU A 13 12.98 -14.41 -12.29
CA LEU A 13 12.95 -14.97 -13.65
C LEU A 13 12.57 -13.89 -14.68
N SER A 14 11.63 -13.01 -14.35
CA SER A 14 11.21 -11.89 -15.21
C SER A 14 12.33 -10.88 -15.47
N GLN A 15 13.27 -10.69 -14.53
CA GLN A 15 14.43 -9.80 -14.71
C GLN A 15 15.44 -10.37 -15.73
N SER A 16 15.63 -11.69 -15.73
CA SER A 16 16.62 -12.36 -16.58
C SER A 16 16.08 -12.85 -17.93
N LYS A 17 14.75 -13.00 -18.07
CA LYS A 17 14.11 -13.57 -19.26
C LYS A 17 13.02 -12.64 -19.81
N PRO A 18 13.25 -11.94 -20.93
CA PRO A 18 12.25 -11.08 -21.57
C PRO A 18 10.92 -11.77 -21.90
N SER A 19 10.95 -13.06 -22.23
CA SER A 19 9.74 -13.85 -22.50
C SER A 19 8.85 -14.02 -21.26
N VAL A 20 9.44 -14.21 -20.07
CA VAL A 20 8.71 -14.32 -18.80
C VAL A 20 8.11 -12.96 -18.43
N ARG A 21 8.86 -11.88 -18.65
CA ARG A 21 8.38 -10.52 -18.44
C ARG A 21 7.18 -10.18 -19.32
N LEU A 22 7.26 -10.51 -20.61
CA LEU A 22 6.16 -10.34 -21.55
C LEU A 22 4.93 -11.17 -21.13
N GLN A 23 5.11 -12.42 -20.68
CA GLN A 23 4.01 -13.23 -20.16
C GLN A 23 3.32 -12.57 -18.95
N ASN A 24 4.09 -11.98 -18.04
CA ASN A 24 3.55 -11.22 -16.92
C ASN A 24 2.77 -9.98 -17.40
N ALA A 25 3.32 -9.23 -18.36
CA ALA A 25 2.64 -8.08 -18.94
C ALA A 25 1.31 -8.47 -19.60
N VAL A 26 1.28 -9.57 -20.37
CA VAL A 26 0.05 -10.11 -20.98
C VAL A 26 -0.98 -10.49 -19.93
N PHE A 27 -0.54 -11.12 -18.83
CA PHE A 27 -1.42 -11.44 -17.70
C PHE A 27 -2.02 -10.16 -17.09
N LEU A 28 -1.20 -9.15 -16.81
CA LEU A 28 -1.65 -7.89 -16.23
C LEU A 28 -2.57 -7.11 -17.19
N HIS A 29 -2.22 -7.05 -18.48
CA HIS A 29 -3.04 -6.41 -19.51
C HIS A 29 -4.45 -6.98 -19.59
N ARG A 30 -4.59 -8.29 -19.37
CA ARG A 30 -5.89 -8.97 -19.27
C ARG A 30 -6.61 -8.71 -17.94
N GLU A 31 -5.91 -8.78 -16.82
CA GLU A 31 -6.54 -8.81 -15.49
C GLU A 31 -6.82 -7.42 -14.90
N LEU A 32 -5.97 -6.43 -15.17
CA LEU A 32 -6.11 -5.07 -14.63
C LEU A 32 -7.45 -4.41 -15.03
N PRO A 33 -7.91 -4.44 -16.29
CA PRO A 33 -9.17 -3.80 -16.68
C PRO A 33 -10.37 -4.40 -15.92
N VAL A 34 -10.43 -5.72 -15.83
CA VAL A 34 -11.52 -6.44 -15.14
C VAL A 34 -11.57 -6.06 -13.66
N ARG A 35 -10.42 -6.11 -12.99
CA ARG A 35 -10.33 -5.81 -11.56
C ARG A 35 -10.59 -4.33 -11.27
N MET A 36 -10.20 -3.43 -12.16
CA MET A 36 -10.47 -2.00 -12.03
C MET A 36 -11.96 -1.68 -12.26
N ALA A 37 -12.59 -2.33 -13.25
CA ALA A 37 -14.04 -2.21 -13.48
C ALA A 37 -14.85 -2.64 -12.26
N GLN A 38 -14.44 -3.72 -11.57
CA GLN A 38 -15.06 -4.11 -10.30
C GLN A 38 -14.93 -3.03 -9.22
N ARG A 39 -13.80 -2.32 -9.16
CA ARG A 39 -13.62 -1.19 -8.22
C ARG A 39 -14.54 -0.01 -8.56
N ILE A 40 -14.77 0.25 -9.84
CA ILE A 40 -15.72 1.27 -10.29
C ILE A 40 -17.13 0.93 -9.79
N GLU A 41 -17.57 -0.32 -9.95
CA GLU A 41 -18.88 -0.76 -9.46
C GLU A 41 -18.99 -0.71 -7.93
N GLU A 42 -17.92 -1.02 -7.20
CA GLU A 42 -17.88 -0.83 -5.75
C GLU A 42 -18.05 0.63 -5.33
N LEU A 43 -17.39 1.57 -6.01
CA LEU A 43 -17.54 3.00 -5.74
C LEU A 43 -18.96 3.51 -6.06
N LYS A 44 -19.55 3.04 -7.16
CA LYS A 44 -20.95 3.35 -7.50
C LYS A 44 -21.96 2.79 -6.50
N SER A 45 -21.60 1.71 -5.81
CA SER A 45 -22.45 1.08 -4.78
C SER A 45 -22.39 1.75 -3.41
N LEU A 46 -21.57 2.80 -3.24
CA LEU A 46 -21.42 3.47 -1.96
C LEU A 46 -22.74 4.13 -1.50
N PRO A 47 -23.14 3.92 -0.23
CA PRO A 47 -24.41 4.43 0.29
C PRO A 47 -24.38 5.94 0.60
N PHE A 48 -25.50 6.48 1.07
CA PHE A 48 -25.63 7.85 1.61
C PHE A 48 -25.24 8.97 0.64
N GLY A 49 -25.47 8.74 -0.66
CA GLY A 49 -25.08 9.70 -1.69
C GLY A 49 -23.56 9.85 -1.88
N LEU A 50 -22.73 9.05 -1.19
CA LEU A 50 -21.27 9.11 -1.32
C LEU A 50 -20.82 8.79 -2.75
N ALA A 51 -21.49 7.86 -3.44
CA ALA A 51 -21.23 7.60 -4.85
C ALA A 51 -21.32 8.87 -5.72
N GLN A 52 -22.16 9.83 -5.31
CA GLN A 52 -22.43 11.07 -6.06
C GLN A 52 -21.57 12.23 -5.58
N ALA A 53 -20.73 12.01 -4.56
CA ALA A 53 -19.81 13.04 -4.09
C ALA A 53 -18.80 13.37 -5.21
N PRO A 54 -18.58 14.65 -5.53
CA PRO A 54 -17.68 15.05 -6.63
C PRO A 54 -16.29 14.40 -6.58
N PRO A 55 -15.65 14.23 -5.41
CA PRO A 55 -14.35 13.57 -5.36
C PRO A 55 -14.43 12.08 -5.76
N ILE A 56 -15.52 11.37 -5.42
CA ILE A 56 -15.75 9.97 -5.81
C ILE A 56 -15.99 9.83 -7.31
N ILE A 57 -16.82 10.71 -7.88
CA ILE A 57 -17.04 10.76 -9.33
C ILE A 57 -15.72 10.96 -10.07
N LYS A 58 -14.82 11.80 -9.54
CA LYS A 58 -13.49 12.02 -10.11
C LYS A 58 -12.64 10.73 -10.11
N VAL A 59 -12.67 9.96 -9.02
CA VAL A 59 -11.99 8.66 -8.94
C VAL A 59 -12.53 7.68 -9.97
N ILE A 60 -13.86 7.59 -10.07
CA ILE A 60 -14.53 6.75 -11.07
C ILE A 60 -14.08 7.15 -12.48
N GLY A 61 -14.04 8.45 -12.78
CA GLY A 61 -13.56 8.96 -14.06
C GLY A 61 -12.11 8.55 -14.38
N TRP A 62 -11.20 8.68 -13.41
CA TRP A 62 -9.82 8.22 -13.57
C TRP A 62 -9.71 6.72 -13.83
N TYR A 63 -10.46 5.91 -13.09
CA TYR A 63 -10.46 4.46 -13.28
C TYR A 63 -11.07 4.06 -14.62
N SER A 64 -12.17 4.69 -15.04
CA SER A 64 -12.78 4.46 -16.35
C SER A 64 -11.82 4.79 -17.49
N PHE A 65 -11.18 5.97 -17.43
CA PHE A 65 -10.19 6.38 -18.43
C PHE A 65 -9.04 5.37 -18.53
N PHE A 66 -8.55 4.87 -17.39
CA PHE A 66 -7.48 3.87 -17.38
C PHE A 66 -7.95 2.52 -17.93
N VAL A 67 -9.17 2.08 -17.60
CA VAL A 67 -9.77 0.87 -18.20
C VAL A 67 -9.86 1.01 -19.72
N ASP A 68 -10.38 2.12 -20.22
CA ASP A 68 -10.48 2.39 -21.66
C ASP A 68 -9.11 2.42 -22.34
N THR A 69 -8.12 3.01 -21.66
CA THR A 69 -6.73 3.04 -22.13
C THR A 69 -6.17 1.62 -22.27
N LEU A 70 -6.34 0.76 -21.26
CA LEU A 70 -5.85 -0.60 -21.29
C LEU A 70 -6.58 -1.48 -22.32
N THR A 71 -7.90 -1.35 -22.44
CA THR A 71 -8.70 -2.16 -23.39
C THR A 71 -8.50 -1.74 -24.83
N SER A 72 -8.10 -0.48 -25.07
CA SER A 72 -7.75 0.02 -26.40
C SER A 72 -6.34 -0.38 -26.86
N MET A 73 -5.48 -0.83 -25.94
CA MET A 73 -4.16 -1.34 -26.34
C MET A 73 -4.29 -2.65 -27.10
N PRO A 74 -3.50 -2.83 -28.18
CA PRO A 74 -3.42 -4.11 -28.87
C PRO A 74 -2.84 -5.19 -27.95
N ARG A 75 -3.02 -6.45 -28.34
CA ARG A 75 -2.41 -7.58 -27.65
C ARG A 75 -0.89 -7.41 -27.66
N LEU A 76 -0.28 -7.51 -26.48
CA LEU A 76 1.17 -7.44 -26.33
C LEU A 76 1.83 -8.69 -26.93
N VAL A 77 2.70 -8.52 -27.93
CA VAL A 77 3.36 -9.66 -28.60
C VAL A 77 4.89 -9.63 -28.49
N ASP A 78 5.47 -8.48 -28.17
CA ASP A 78 6.92 -8.33 -28.07
C ASP A 78 7.36 -7.42 -26.91
N SER A 79 8.67 -7.23 -26.78
CA SER A 79 9.25 -6.41 -25.72
C SER A 79 8.99 -4.91 -25.90
N ASP A 80 8.65 -4.43 -27.10
CA ASP A 80 8.31 -3.03 -27.30
C ASP A 80 6.90 -2.73 -26.80
N ASP A 81 5.96 -3.63 -27.07
CA ASP A 81 4.62 -3.59 -26.48
C ASP A 81 4.66 -3.66 -24.95
N GLU A 82 5.49 -4.56 -24.40
CA GLU A 82 5.66 -4.67 -22.94
C GLU A 82 6.16 -3.36 -22.32
N ARG A 83 7.12 -2.67 -22.96
CA ARG A 83 7.60 -1.37 -22.49
C ARG A 83 6.52 -0.29 -22.52
N LYS A 84 5.75 -0.22 -23.61
CA LYS A 84 4.62 0.73 -23.72
C LYS A 84 3.55 0.47 -22.67
N PHE A 85 3.25 -0.80 -22.42
CA PHE A 85 2.34 -1.22 -21.35
C PHE A 85 2.87 -0.82 -19.97
N THR A 86 4.15 -1.10 -19.68
CA THR A 86 4.80 -0.72 -18.43
C THR A 86 4.73 0.79 -18.19
N ALA A 87 5.06 1.60 -19.19
CA ALA A 87 4.96 3.05 -19.11
C ALA A 87 3.51 3.51 -18.82
N THR A 88 2.52 2.84 -19.41
CA THR A 88 1.12 3.20 -19.18
C THR A 88 0.68 2.89 -17.74
N ILE A 89 1.00 1.70 -17.21
CA ILE A 89 0.63 1.35 -15.84
C ILE A 89 1.42 2.18 -14.79
N GLU A 90 2.59 2.70 -15.14
CA GLU A 90 3.36 3.60 -14.27
C GLU A 90 2.63 4.94 -14.08
N THR A 91 2.04 5.52 -15.14
CA THR A 91 1.24 6.75 -15.02
C THR A 91 0.08 6.60 -14.03
N GLN A 92 -0.52 5.41 -13.95
CA GLN A 92 -1.62 5.13 -13.04
C GLN A 92 -1.19 5.19 -11.57
N LEU A 93 0.05 4.81 -11.25
CA LEU A 93 0.56 4.84 -9.88
C LEU A 93 0.75 6.25 -9.32
N GLN A 94 0.84 7.25 -10.20
CA GLN A 94 0.95 8.67 -9.87
C GLN A 94 -0.39 9.31 -9.50
N THR A 95 -1.50 8.57 -9.62
CA THR A 95 -2.83 9.07 -9.23
C THR A 95 -2.87 9.45 -7.74
N PRO A 96 -3.45 10.61 -7.36
CA PRO A 96 -3.51 11.08 -5.98
C PRO A 96 -4.09 10.06 -4.98
N SER A 97 -3.79 10.26 -3.70
CA SER A 97 -4.30 9.39 -2.63
C SER A 97 -5.82 9.44 -2.55
N LEU A 98 -6.47 8.38 -3.08
CA LEU A 98 -7.92 8.23 -3.00
C LEU A 98 -8.42 8.15 -1.56
N VAL A 99 -7.58 7.79 -0.58
CA VAL A 99 -7.96 7.79 0.84
C VAL A 99 -8.34 9.21 1.29
N VAL A 100 -7.52 10.20 0.93
CA VAL A 100 -7.80 11.63 1.23
C VAL A 100 -9.06 12.10 0.49
N THR A 101 -9.24 11.65 -0.75
CA THR A 101 -10.43 11.94 -1.57
C THR A 101 -11.72 11.36 -0.96
N MET A 102 -11.67 10.13 -0.45
CA MET A 102 -12.80 9.47 0.19
C MET A 102 -13.12 10.09 1.55
N LEU A 103 -12.10 10.38 2.37
CA LEU A 103 -12.26 11.00 3.69
C LEU A 103 -12.84 12.42 3.56
N SER A 104 -12.38 13.22 2.61
CA SER A 104 -12.95 14.55 2.36
C SER A 104 -14.42 14.47 1.91
N SER A 105 -14.78 13.46 1.11
CA SER A 105 -16.18 13.21 0.70
C SER A 105 -17.07 12.79 1.88
N ALA A 106 -16.56 11.92 2.76
CA ALA A 106 -17.28 11.44 3.93
C ALA A 106 -17.57 12.58 4.93
N VAL A 107 -16.58 13.46 5.16
CA VAL A 107 -16.72 14.64 6.02
C VAL A 107 -17.67 15.68 5.43
N ALA A 108 -17.69 15.85 4.10
CA ALA A 108 -18.57 16.80 3.43
C ALA A 108 -20.02 16.30 3.24
N SER A 109 -20.30 15.01 3.45
CA SER A 109 -21.63 14.46 3.20
C SER A 109 -22.59 14.78 4.36
N PRO A 110 -23.70 15.50 4.12
CA PRO A 110 -24.66 15.93 5.16
C PRO A 110 -25.38 14.79 5.87
N SER A 111 -25.24 13.55 5.39
CA SER A 111 -25.95 12.36 5.87
C SER A 111 -25.21 11.56 6.94
N THR A 112 -23.97 11.93 7.29
CA THR A 112 -23.21 11.25 8.36
C THR A 112 -23.57 11.75 9.76
N THR A 113 -24.29 12.87 9.87
CA THR A 113 -24.55 13.53 11.16
C THR A 113 -25.81 13.07 11.88
N HIS A 114 -26.79 12.45 11.21
CA HIS A 114 -27.99 11.94 11.88
C HIS A 114 -28.53 10.65 11.24
N SER A 115 -28.66 9.58 12.05
CA SER A 115 -29.45 8.34 11.84
C SER A 115 -28.98 7.24 10.87
N ALA A 116 -27.69 7.14 10.52
CA ALA A 116 -27.19 5.93 9.86
C ALA A 116 -27.32 4.71 10.80
N SER A 117 -28.02 3.65 10.38
CA SER A 117 -28.14 2.43 11.18
C SER A 117 -26.81 1.68 11.23
N SER A 118 -26.56 0.93 12.31
CA SER A 118 -25.35 0.10 12.44
C SER A 118 -25.15 -0.83 11.24
N GLN A 119 -26.24 -1.32 10.64
CA GLN A 119 -26.21 -2.18 9.46
C GLN A 119 -25.70 -1.44 8.21
N GLN A 120 -26.05 -0.17 8.05
CA GLN A 120 -25.57 0.63 6.91
C GLN A 120 -24.09 1.01 7.08
N LEU A 121 -23.65 1.28 8.31
CA LEU A 121 -22.23 1.52 8.61
C LEU A 121 -21.38 0.27 8.36
N SER A 122 -21.85 -0.91 8.80
CA SER A 122 -21.15 -2.17 8.53
C SER A 122 -21.12 -2.49 7.03
N PHE A 123 -22.20 -2.19 6.30
CA PHE A 123 -22.22 -2.34 4.85
C PHE A 123 -21.18 -1.44 4.18
N MET A 124 -21.17 -0.15 4.52
CA MET A 124 -20.19 0.80 3.99
C MET A 124 -18.76 0.34 4.29
N GLN A 125 -18.47 -0.06 5.53
CA GLN A 125 -17.16 -0.58 5.92
C GLN A 125 -16.77 -1.79 5.06
N SER A 126 -17.68 -2.75 4.86
CA SER A 126 -17.39 -3.93 4.03
C SER A 126 -17.07 -3.59 2.56
N VAL A 127 -17.72 -2.56 2.00
CA VAL A 127 -17.44 -2.08 0.64
C VAL A 127 -16.08 -1.40 0.58
N LEU A 128 -15.76 -0.54 1.56
CA LEU A 128 -14.47 0.15 1.64
C LEU A 128 -13.31 -0.83 1.84
N ASP A 129 -13.46 -1.80 2.74
CA ASP A 129 -12.45 -2.83 3.00
C ASP A 129 -12.16 -3.63 1.74
N ARG A 130 -13.19 -4.04 1.00
CA ARG A 130 -13.03 -4.75 -0.27
C ARG A 130 -12.35 -3.88 -1.33
N PHE A 131 -12.76 -2.62 -1.45
CA PHE A 131 -12.17 -1.66 -2.39
C PHE A 131 -10.70 -1.41 -2.11
N PHE A 132 -10.34 -1.07 -0.86
CA PHE A 132 -8.97 -0.74 -0.48
C PHE A 132 -8.07 -1.97 -0.51
N THR A 133 -8.53 -3.13 -0.06
CA THR A 133 -7.78 -4.39 -0.14
C THR A 133 -7.45 -4.73 -1.59
N ALA A 134 -8.45 -4.67 -2.48
CA ALA A 134 -8.24 -4.96 -3.88
C ALA A 134 -7.34 -3.92 -4.56
N ARG A 135 -7.43 -2.64 -4.17
CA ARG A 135 -6.54 -1.58 -4.65
C ARG A 135 -5.09 -1.81 -4.23
N ILE A 136 -4.85 -2.20 -2.98
CA ILE A 136 -3.50 -2.57 -2.50
C ILE A 136 -2.95 -3.71 -3.35
N GLY A 137 -3.77 -4.73 -3.65
CA GLY A 137 -3.38 -5.84 -4.52
C GLY A 137 -3.06 -5.41 -5.96
N LEU A 138 -3.85 -4.51 -6.54
CA LEU A 138 -3.59 -3.97 -7.89
C LEU A 138 -2.31 -3.15 -7.93
N ARG A 139 -2.13 -2.26 -6.94
CA ARG A 139 -0.94 -1.43 -6.81
C ARG A 139 0.30 -2.29 -6.64
N PHE A 140 0.24 -3.31 -5.80
CA PHE A 140 1.30 -4.29 -5.62
C PHE A 140 1.70 -4.95 -6.94
N LEU A 141 0.74 -5.43 -7.74
CA LEU A 141 1.03 -6.10 -9.02
C LEU A 141 1.70 -5.15 -10.03
N MET A 142 1.19 -3.92 -10.14
CA MET A 142 1.76 -2.90 -11.04
C MET A 142 3.16 -2.48 -10.59
N GLU A 143 3.32 -2.11 -9.32
CA GLU A 143 4.61 -1.71 -8.74
C GLU A 143 5.65 -2.82 -8.84
N HIS A 144 5.27 -4.06 -8.56
CA HIS A 144 6.17 -5.21 -8.70
C HIS A 144 6.61 -5.40 -10.16
N HIS A 145 5.70 -5.29 -11.13
CA HIS A 145 6.04 -5.40 -12.55
C HIS A 145 6.99 -4.31 -13.04
N ILE A 146 6.70 -3.05 -12.67
CA ILE A 146 7.50 -1.88 -13.03
C ILE A 146 8.90 -2.01 -12.41
N ARG A 147 8.99 -2.20 -11.08
CA ARG A 147 10.27 -2.31 -10.37
C ARG A 147 11.10 -3.51 -10.79
N SER A 148 10.46 -4.59 -11.26
CA SER A 148 11.18 -5.75 -11.79
C SER A 148 11.87 -5.50 -13.13
N ALA A 149 11.70 -4.32 -13.76
CA ALA A 149 12.44 -3.94 -14.96
C ALA A 149 13.86 -3.43 -14.64
N GLU A 150 14.06 -2.90 -13.43
CA GLU A 150 15.29 -2.25 -13.03
C GLU A 150 16.30 -3.29 -12.50
N PRO A 151 17.61 -3.03 -12.65
CA PRO A 151 18.64 -3.82 -11.97
C PRO A 151 18.49 -3.70 -10.45
N GLN A 152 18.49 -4.83 -9.75
CA GLN A 152 18.33 -4.89 -8.29
C GLN A 152 19.30 -5.91 -7.67
N ASP A 153 19.61 -5.73 -6.38
CA ASP A 153 20.33 -6.72 -5.57
C ASP A 153 19.60 -8.09 -5.56
N ASP A 154 20.33 -9.16 -5.31
CA ASP A 154 19.85 -10.55 -5.24
C ASP A 154 18.73 -10.73 -4.22
N ARG A 155 18.70 -9.89 -3.18
CA ARG A 155 17.62 -9.87 -2.19
C ARG A 155 16.31 -9.28 -2.68
N TRP A 156 16.27 -8.65 -3.85
CA TRP A 156 15.10 -7.90 -4.33
C TRP A 156 14.49 -8.48 -5.60
N SER A 157 13.17 -8.51 -5.64
CA SER A 157 12.40 -8.83 -6.83
C SER A 157 11.21 -7.88 -6.93
N GLY A 158 11.34 -6.88 -7.80
CA GLY A 158 10.41 -5.76 -7.85
C GLY A 158 10.36 -5.06 -6.49
N ILE A 159 9.19 -5.07 -5.85
CA ILE A 159 9.01 -4.51 -4.50
C ILE A 159 9.16 -5.54 -3.36
N ILE A 160 9.43 -6.81 -3.67
CA ILE A 160 9.54 -7.89 -2.69
C ILE A 160 11.00 -8.03 -2.29
N GLN A 161 11.26 -8.08 -0.98
CA GLN A 161 12.59 -8.31 -0.43
C GLN A 161 12.64 -9.67 0.27
N ALA A 162 13.63 -10.48 -0.07
CA ALA A 162 14.02 -11.69 0.66
C ALA A 162 15.00 -11.34 1.78
N ASN A 163 14.99 -12.13 2.86
CA ASN A 163 15.76 -11.86 4.08
C ASN A 163 15.46 -10.46 4.63
N PHE A 164 14.18 -10.11 4.61
CA PHE A 164 13.62 -8.86 5.10
C PHE A 164 13.82 -8.73 6.62
N GLU A 165 14.30 -7.58 7.08
CA GLU A 165 14.50 -7.28 8.49
C GLU A 165 13.44 -6.26 8.98
N PRO A 166 12.42 -6.70 9.73
CA PRO A 166 11.33 -5.83 10.19
C PRO A 166 11.81 -4.66 11.05
N THR A 167 12.82 -4.89 11.89
CA THR A 167 13.35 -3.92 12.85
C THR A 167 13.92 -2.68 12.17
N GLU A 168 14.64 -2.87 11.06
CA GLU A 168 15.17 -1.77 10.24
C GLU A 168 14.04 -0.92 9.66
N VAL A 169 12.97 -1.55 9.19
CA VAL A 169 11.81 -0.83 8.65
C VAL A 169 11.06 -0.07 9.74
N ILE A 170 10.89 -0.65 10.93
CA ILE A 170 10.27 0.04 12.07
C ILE A 170 11.11 1.26 12.46
N ARG A 171 12.45 1.16 12.43
CA ARG A 171 13.33 2.28 12.75
C ARG A 171 13.18 3.44 11.78
N HIS A 172 13.25 3.18 10.47
CA HIS A 172 13.03 4.24 9.48
C HIS A 172 11.62 4.83 9.58
N ALA A 173 10.59 4.00 9.79
CA ALA A 173 9.23 4.48 9.96
C ALA A 173 9.07 5.36 11.21
N ALA A 174 9.83 5.09 12.28
CA ALA A 174 9.86 5.90 13.49
C ALA A 174 10.55 7.24 13.26
N GLU A 175 11.66 7.28 12.51
CA GLU A 175 12.34 8.51 12.12
C GLU A 175 11.41 9.42 11.30
N ASP A 176 10.78 8.87 10.26
CA ASP A 176 9.83 9.60 9.42
C ASP A 176 8.61 10.11 10.21
N ALA A 177 8.03 9.27 11.06
CA ALA A 177 6.92 9.68 11.94
C ALA A 177 7.35 10.77 12.93
N LYS A 178 8.59 10.71 13.44
CA LYS A 178 9.15 11.70 14.36
C LYS A 178 9.29 13.05 13.68
N LEU A 179 9.78 13.09 12.43
CA LEU A 179 9.87 14.33 11.65
C LEU A 179 8.50 14.99 11.48
N LEU A 180 7.47 14.23 11.13
CA LEU A 180 6.11 14.73 11.01
C LEU A 180 5.54 15.24 12.34
N CYS A 181 5.81 14.53 13.43
CA CYS A 181 5.35 14.94 14.76
C CYS A 181 6.05 16.23 15.24
N VAL A 182 7.36 16.37 14.98
CA VAL A 182 8.10 17.59 15.30
C VAL A 182 7.61 18.77 14.46
N ASP A 183 7.27 18.55 13.18
CA ASP A 183 6.68 19.59 12.33
C ASP A 183 5.32 20.09 12.89
N GLU A 184 4.49 19.18 13.38
CA GLU A 184 3.15 19.52 13.92
C GLU A 184 3.17 20.09 15.35
N PHE A 185 3.98 19.52 16.25
CA PHE A 185 3.95 19.83 17.69
C PHE A 185 5.21 20.52 18.22
N GLY A 186 6.27 20.61 17.42
CA GLY A 186 7.59 21.14 17.82
C GLY A 186 8.45 20.16 18.61
N TYR A 187 7.91 19.01 19.02
CA TYR A 187 8.57 17.95 19.76
C TYR A 187 7.92 16.59 19.45
N ALA A 188 8.61 15.50 19.78
CA ALA A 188 8.08 14.15 19.57
C ALA A 188 8.63 13.18 20.63
N PRO A 189 7.84 12.19 21.07
CA PRO A 189 8.32 11.15 21.99
C PRO A 189 9.36 10.27 21.30
N ASP A 190 10.27 9.70 22.10
CA ASP A 190 11.21 8.70 21.60
C ASP A 190 10.50 7.36 21.35
N VAL A 191 11.05 6.58 20.41
CA VAL A 191 10.56 5.25 20.09
C VAL A 191 11.62 4.23 20.52
N LEU A 192 11.27 3.38 21.48
CA LEU A 192 12.08 2.27 21.95
C LEU A 192 11.71 1.02 21.15
N ILE A 193 12.66 0.50 20.38
CA ILE A 193 12.46 -0.70 19.55
C ILE A 193 13.11 -1.87 20.26
N GLU A 194 12.30 -2.82 20.70
CA GLU A 194 12.73 -4.01 21.46
C GLU A 194 12.54 -5.26 20.60
N MET A 195 13.52 -6.17 20.66
CA MET A 195 13.40 -7.51 20.06
C MET A 195 13.03 -8.48 21.18
N ALA A 196 11.91 -9.19 21.06
CA ALA A 196 11.46 -10.06 22.16
C ALA A 196 12.34 -11.30 22.36
N ASP A 197 13.14 -11.70 21.37
CA ASP A 197 13.88 -12.97 21.34
C ASP A 197 15.34 -12.86 21.87
N GLU A 198 15.57 -12.15 22.97
CA GLU A 198 16.92 -11.90 23.50
C GLU A 198 17.62 -13.13 24.14
N GLU A 199 16.94 -14.26 24.44
CA GLU A 199 17.51 -15.28 25.35
C GLU A 199 18.30 -16.49 24.76
N ASP A 200 18.25 -16.87 23.47
CA ASP A 200 18.88 -18.15 23.04
C ASP A 200 20.01 -18.07 21.97
N SER A 201 21.23 -17.68 22.37
CA SER A 201 22.54 -17.96 21.69
C SER A 201 22.75 -17.56 20.20
N PRO A 202 23.93 -17.01 19.82
CA PRO A 202 24.22 -16.54 18.46
C PRO A 202 24.55 -17.71 17.52
N SER A 203 23.53 -18.36 16.95
CA SER A 203 23.75 -19.27 15.81
C SER A 203 23.40 -18.57 14.50
N GLU A 204 24.24 -18.73 13.47
CA GLU A 204 24.15 -18.14 12.12
C GLU A 204 22.83 -18.47 11.35
N ARG A 205 21.89 -19.15 11.99
CA ARG A 205 20.51 -19.39 11.53
C ARG A 205 19.51 -18.33 12.04
N ARG A 206 19.96 -17.37 12.86
CA ARG A 206 19.18 -16.33 13.52
C ARG A 206 18.90 -15.07 12.71
N ASN A 207 19.03 -15.04 11.38
CA ASN A 207 18.39 -13.99 10.56
C ASN A 207 17.03 -14.52 10.08
N SER A 208 15.94 -13.95 10.58
CA SER A 208 14.58 -14.33 10.16
C SER A 208 14.49 -14.12 8.66
N ARG A 209 14.44 -15.21 7.88
CA ARG A 209 14.37 -15.15 6.42
C ARG A 209 12.94 -14.85 5.99
N LEU A 210 12.40 -13.69 6.39
CA LEU A 210 11.09 -13.25 5.93
C LEU A 210 11.20 -12.80 4.47
N THR A 211 10.19 -13.15 3.67
CA THR A 211 9.98 -12.54 2.36
C THR A 211 8.81 -11.58 2.51
N GLY A 212 9.06 -10.29 2.33
CA GLY A 212 8.09 -9.23 2.62
C GLY A 212 8.12 -8.11 1.60
N VAL A 213 7.26 -7.11 1.81
CA VAL A 213 7.20 -5.88 1.00
C VAL A 213 7.56 -4.72 1.93
N PRO A 214 8.82 -4.25 1.93
CA PRO A 214 9.30 -3.29 2.92
C PRO A 214 8.51 -1.98 2.93
N SER A 215 8.14 -1.47 1.75
CA SER A 215 7.35 -0.25 1.61
C SER A 215 5.95 -0.35 2.24
N HIS A 216 5.32 -1.53 2.18
CA HIS A 216 4.01 -1.73 2.81
C HIS A 216 4.13 -1.74 4.33
N MET A 217 5.12 -2.43 4.88
CA MET A 217 5.36 -2.44 6.32
C MET A 217 5.74 -1.05 6.82
N HIS A 218 6.61 -0.35 6.10
CA HIS A 218 6.99 1.03 6.40
C HIS A 218 5.75 1.91 6.53
N TYR A 219 4.86 1.92 5.52
CA TYR A 219 3.63 2.70 5.55
C TYR A 219 2.76 2.39 6.78
N ILE A 220 2.55 1.10 7.08
CA ILE A 220 1.75 0.68 8.25
C ILE A 220 2.38 1.18 9.55
N CYS A 221 3.69 0.96 9.72
CA CYS A 221 4.43 1.40 10.89
C CYS A 221 4.40 2.92 11.05
N THR A 222 4.61 3.68 9.98
CA THR A 222 4.56 5.15 10.01
C THR A 222 3.19 5.65 10.44
N GLU A 223 2.09 5.11 9.91
CA GLU A 223 0.74 5.54 10.32
C GLU A 223 0.41 5.18 11.78
N LEU A 224 0.82 3.99 12.25
CA LEU A 224 0.66 3.61 13.65
C LEU A 224 1.48 4.51 14.58
N LEU A 225 2.73 4.78 14.23
CA LEU A 225 3.63 5.62 15.03
C LEU A 225 3.19 7.08 15.04
N LYS A 226 2.73 7.64 13.91
CA LYS A 226 2.10 8.98 13.86
C LYS A 226 0.94 9.09 14.84
N ASN A 227 0.05 8.10 14.86
CA ASN A 227 -1.10 8.09 15.77
C ASN A 227 -0.65 8.00 17.23
N ALA A 228 0.31 7.14 17.56
CA ALA A 228 0.85 7.01 18.90
C ALA A 228 1.58 8.28 19.37
N MET A 229 2.36 8.91 18.48
CA MET A 229 3.07 10.17 18.72
C MET A 229 2.08 11.30 18.97
N ARG A 230 1.08 11.47 18.09
CA ARG A 230 0.03 12.49 18.27
C ARG A 230 -0.70 12.34 19.60
N ALA A 231 -1.11 11.12 19.94
CA ALA A 231 -1.81 10.85 21.19
C ALA A 231 -0.94 11.18 22.41
N THR A 232 0.35 10.81 22.37
CA THR A 232 1.31 11.08 23.43
C THR A 232 1.60 12.57 23.57
N SER A 233 1.94 13.25 22.48
CA SER A 233 2.23 14.69 22.47
C SER A 233 1.03 15.51 22.95
N THR A 234 -0.19 15.18 22.52
CA THR A 234 -1.40 15.88 22.96
C THR A 234 -1.69 15.65 24.45
N ARG A 235 -1.54 14.41 24.93
CA ARG A 235 -1.87 14.04 26.31
C ARG A 235 -0.89 14.60 27.35
N TYR A 236 0.37 14.76 26.96
CA TYR A 236 1.48 15.17 27.84
C TYR A 236 2.09 16.52 27.44
N GLN A 237 1.31 17.39 26.77
CA GLN A 237 1.77 18.70 26.30
C GLN A 237 2.35 19.60 27.41
N ASP A 238 1.87 19.44 28.65
CA ASP A 238 2.31 20.23 29.82
C ASP A 238 3.36 19.48 30.68
N ALA A 239 3.76 18.27 30.26
CA ALA A 239 4.74 17.48 30.99
C ALA A 239 6.17 17.92 30.61
N ALA A 240 7.08 17.88 31.58
CA ALA A 240 8.50 18.18 31.32
C ALA A 240 9.16 17.15 30.37
N THR A 241 8.66 15.91 30.35
CA THR A 241 9.18 14.83 29.52
C THR A 241 8.03 13.97 28.98
N LEU A 242 8.15 13.54 27.73
CA LEU A 242 7.19 12.62 27.12
C LEU A 242 7.55 11.16 27.43
N PRO A 243 6.56 10.30 27.73
CA PRO A 243 6.82 8.87 27.82
C PRO A 243 7.19 8.30 26.43
N PRO A 244 8.13 7.35 26.37
CA PRO A 244 8.53 6.75 25.11
C PRO A 244 7.45 5.80 24.58
N ILE A 245 7.34 5.70 23.25
CA ILE A 245 6.54 4.70 22.56
C ILE A 245 7.38 3.42 22.45
N ARG A 246 6.80 2.27 22.79
CA ARG A 246 7.48 0.97 22.65
C ARG A 246 6.99 0.24 21.42
N ALA A 247 7.91 -0.24 20.60
CA ALA A 247 7.66 -1.09 19.46
C ALA A 247 8.42 -2.41 19.65
N THR A 248 7.69 -3.50 19.88
CA THR A 248 8.29 -4.82 20.09
C THR A 248 8.15 -5.65 18.82
N SER A 249 9.26 -6.16 18.31
CA SER A 249 9.27 -7.13 17.21
C SER A 249 9.53 -8.54 17.77
N THR A 250 8.55 -9.42 17.56
CA THR A 250 8.63 -10.86 17.85
C THR A 250 8.76 -11.62 16.53
N ARG A 251 9.44 -12.77 16.52
CA ARG A 251 9.34 -13.70 15.38
C ARG A 251 8.04 -14.46 15.34
#